data_AF-A0A0A7KV13-F1
#
_entry.id   AF-A0A0A7KV13-F1
#
_cell.length_a   1.000
_cell.length_b   1.000
_cell.length_c   1.000
_cell.angle_alpha   90.00
_cell.angle_beta   90.00
_cell.angle_gamma   90.00
#
_symmetry.space_group_name_H-M   'P 1'
#
loop_
_entity.id
_entity.type
_entity.pdbx_description
1 polymer ?
#
loop_
_entity_poly.entity_id
_entity_poly.type
_entity_poly.pdbx_seq_one_letter_code
_entity_poly.pdbx_strand_id
1 'polypeptide(L)'
;LAGILLKLGGYGIIRVSLTMTPPMKNLHYPFMILALWGIIMTSLICLRQTDLKSLIAYSSVSHMGLVIAATLIQTTWAISGATILMIAHGLSSSMLFCLANTNYERTNSRTLIITRNMQLMLPLMTLWWLTASLTNMALPPTINLMGELSIITSMFNWSNITITITGLGVILSATYTLYMFSTTQLGGSLPPNMLTIP
;
A
#
# COMPACT_ATOMS: atom_id res chain seq x y z
N LEU A 1 -4.38 -6.75 -11.94
CA LEU A 1 -5.39 -5.89 -11.27
C LEU A 1 -4.75 -4.73 -10.51
N ALA A 2 -3.91 -4.99 -9.51
CA ALA A 2 -3.31 -3.94 -8.68
C ALA A 2 -2.48 -2.89 -9.45
N GLY A 3 -1.73 -3.28 -10.49
CA GLY A 3 -0.87 -2.35 -11.23
C GLY A 3 -1.61 -1.22 -11.94
N ILE A 4 -2.66 -1.53 -12.71
CA ILE A 4 -3.28 -0.59 -13.67
C ILE A 4 -4.75 -0.31 -13.34
N LEU A 5 -5.56 -1.34 -13.09
CA LEU A 5 -7.03 -1.19 -13.03
C LEU A 5 -7.47 -0.28 -11.87
N LEU A 6 -6.81 -0.35 -10.71
CA LEU A 6 -7.12 0.55 -9.59
C LEU A 6 -6.81 2.03 -9.94
N LYS A 7 -5.79 2.27 -10.76
CA LYS A 7 -5.32 3.62 -11.10
C LYS A 7 -6.23 4.29 -12.14
N LEU A 8 -6.94 3.51 -12.95
CA LEU A 8 -7.99 4.03 -13.83
C LEU A 8 -9.10 4.74 -13.05
N GLY A 9 -9.41 4.29 -11.83
CA GLY A 9 -10.34 4.98 -10.94
C GLY A 9 -9.87 6.38 -10.54
N GLY A 10 -8.63 6.50 -10.06
CA GLY A 10 -8.03 7.80 -9.72
C GLY A 10 -7.91 8.73 -10.94
N TYR A 11 -7.50 8.20 -12.09
CA TYR A 11 -7.49 8.95 -13.35
C TYR A 11 -8.88 9.43 -13.74
N GLY A 12 -9.90 8.57 -13.62
CA GLY A 12 -11.30 8.92 -13.88
C GLY A 12 -11.79 10.06 -12.99
N ILE A 13 -11.48 10.01 -11.69
CA ILE A 13 -11.82 11.09 -10.74
C ILE A 13 -11.18 12.41 -11.20
N ILE A 14 -9.88 12.42 -11.53
CA ILE A 14 -9.18 13.64 -11.98
C ILE A 14 -9.81 14.23 -13.25
N ARG A 15 -10.25 13.39 -14.19
CA ARG A 15 -10.85 13.86 -15.45
C ARG A 15 -12.28 14.37 -15.27
N VAL A 16 -13.10 13.65 -14.49
CA VAL A 16 -14.50 14.02 -14.25
C VAL A 16 -14.61 15.19 -13.27
N SER A 17 -13.68 15.32 -12.33
CA SER A 17 -13.71 16.41 -11.35
C SER A 17 -13.61 17.79 -12.01
N LEU A 18 -12.85 17.90 -13.11
CA LEU A 18 -12.74 19.13 -13.91
C LEU A 18 -14.08 19.57 -14.50
N THR A 19 -14.92 18.63 -14.95
CA THR A 19 -16.23 18.94 -15.56
C THR A 19 -17.33 19.17 -14.52
N MET A 20 -17.08 18.83 -13.26
CA MET A 20 -18.04 18.91 -12.15
C MET A 20 -17.78 20.11 -11.21
N THR A 21 -17.00 21.10 -11.64
CA THR A 21 -16.87 22.38 -10.93
C THR A 21 -17.91 23.38 -11.46
N PRO A 22 -18.69 24.10 -10.61
CA PRO A 22 -18.61 24.27 -9.15
C PRO A 22 -19.42 23.32 -8.20
N PRO A 23 -20.31 22.38 -8.62
CA PRO A 23 -21.22 21.67 -7.69
C PRO A 23 -20.57 20.71 -6.65
N MET A 24 -19.25 20.49 -6.70
CA MET A 24 -18.55 19.58 -5.77
C MET A 24 -18.34 20.11 -4.34
N LYS A 25 -18.68 21.38 -4.04
CA LYS A 25 -18.32 22.01 -2.77
C LYS A 25 -18.79 21.28 -1.51
N ASN A 26 -19.92 20.57 -1.53
CA ASN A 26 -20.41 19.83 -0.35
C ASN A 26 -20.40 18.30 -0.52
N LEU A 27 -20.38 17.81 -1.76
CA LEU A 27 -20.49 16.36 -2.05
C LEU A 27 -19.20 15.58 -1.74
N HIS A 28 -18.04 16.25 -1.64
CA HIS A 28 -16.76 15.59 -1.43
C HIS A 28 -16.51 15.17 0.03
N TYR A 29 -17.12 15.84 1.01
CA TYR A 29 -16.93 15.55 2.45
C TYR A 29 -17.19 14.09 2.86
N PRO A 30 -18.32 13.44 2.50
CA PRO A 30 -18.56 12.05 2.90
C PRO A 30 -17.52 11.09 2.33
N PHE A 31 -17.10 11.29 1.07
CA PHE A 31 -16.07 10.46 0.45
C PHE A 31 -14.69 10.72 1.04
N MET A 32 -14.40 11.96 1.44
CA MET A 32 -13.14 12.31 2.11
C MET A 32 -13.03 11.65 3.48
N ILE A 33 -14.10 11.68 4.27
CA ILE A 33 -14.16 11.00 5.57
C ILE A 33 -13.99 9.49 5.39
N LEU A 34 -14.69 8.90 4.42
CA LEU A 34 -14.56 7.48 4.11
C LEU A 34 -13.13 7.10 3.70
N ALA A 35 -12.48 7.92 2.86
CA ALA A 35 -11.11 7.70 2.43
C ALA A 35 -10.12 7.78 3.60
N LEU A 36 -10.21 8.85 4.40
CA LEU A 36 -9.31 9.08 5.54
C LEU A 36 -9.47 8.01 6.63
N TRP A 37 -10.71 7.68 6.99
CA TRP A 37 -10.98 6.61 7.95
C TRP A 37 -10.60 5.24 7.39
N GLY A 38 -10.85 5.03 6.09
CA GLY A 38 -10.50 3.81 5.37
C GLY A 38 -9.00 3.51 5.40
N ILE A 39 -8.13 4.52 5.32
CA ILE A 39 -6.67 4.35 5.43
C ILE A 39 -6.30 3.68 6.77
N ILE A 40 -6.88 4.14 7.88
CA ILE A 40 -6.62 3.57 9.21
C ILE A 40 -7.22 2.17 9.32
N MET A 41 -8.49 1.99 8.95
CA MET A 41 -9.16 0.70 9.14
C MET A 41 -8.54 -0.41 8.29
N THR A 42 -8.19 -0.12 7.04
CA THR A 42 -7.57 -1.11 6.14
C THR A 42 -6.16 -1.48 6.59
N SER A 43 -5.38 -0.52 7.10
CA SER A 43 -4.05 -0.80 7.64
C SER A 43 -4.10 -1.60 8.95
N LEU A 44 -5.10 -1.38 9.81
CA LEU A 44 -5.36 -2.25 10.96
C LEU A 44 -5.77 -3.67 10.56
N ILE A 45 -6.56 -3.82 9.50
CA ILE A 45 -6.92 -5.14 8.95
C ILE A 45 -5.65 -5.86 8.45
N CYS A 46 -4.72 -5.16 7.78
CA CYS A 46 -3.46 -5.74 7.32
C CYS A 46 -2.65 -6.40 8.44
N LEU A 47 -2.64 -5.83 9.65
CA LEU A 47 -1.92 -6.38 10.80
C LEU A 47 -2.46 -7.72 11.29
N ARG A 48 -3.74 -8.02 11.01
CA ARG A 48 -4.40 -9.25 11.41
C ARG A 48 -4.60 -10.24 10.27
N GLN A 49 -4.12 -9.92 9.07
CA GLN A 49 -4.35 -10.79 7.93
C GLN A 49 -3.49 -12.05 7.96
N THR A 50 -4.15 -13.19 7.82
CA THR A 50 -3.50 -14.51 7.73
C THR A 50 -3.06 -14.84 6.31
N ASP A 51 -3.75 -14.28 5.32
CA ASP A 51 -3.50 -14.54 3.90
C ASP A 51 -2.63 -13.44 3.28
N LEU A 52 -1.49 -13.84 2.74
CA LEU A 52 -0.47 -12.90 2.23
C LEU A 52 -0.97 -12.09 1.03
N LYS A 53 -1.66 -12.72 0.07
CA LYS A 53 -2.27 -12.01 -1.08
C LYS A 53 -3.36 -11.03 -0.63
N SER A 54 -4.10 -11.36 0.43
CA SER A 54 -5.12 -10.47 0.99
C SER A 54 -4.52 -9.28 1.72
N LEU A 55 -3.43 -9.48 2.48
CA LEU A 55 -2.68 -8.42 3.15
C LEU A 55 -2.18 -7.40 2.13
N ILE A 56 -1.60 -7.86 1.01
CA ILE A 56 -1.16 -6.97 -0.08
C ILE A 56 -2.36 -6.22 -0.69
N ALA A 57 -3.51 -6.90 -0.90
CA ALA A 57 -4.72 -6.25 -1.40
C ALA A 57 -5.24 -5.15 -0.46
N TYR A 58 -5.33 -5.40 0.84
CA TYR A 58 -5.76 -4.38 1.81
C TYR A 58 -4.76 -3.22 1.90
N SER A 59 -3.45 -3.49 1.80
CA SER A 59 -2.45 -2.41 1.71
C SER A 59 -2.64 -1.57 0.44
N SER A 60 -3.11 -2.16 -0.67
CA SER A 60 -3.41 -1.35 -1.86
C SER A 60 -4.63 -0.44 -1.66
N VAL A 61 -5.61 -0.85 -0.84
CA VAL A 61 -6.74 0.01 -0.49
C VAL A 61 -6.30 1.20 0.37
N SER A 62 -5.37 1.01 1.32
CA SER A 62 -4.86 2.13 2.14
C SER A 62 -4.13 3.18 1.30
N HIS A 63 -3.20 2.79 0.42
CA HIS A 63 -2.49 3.75 -0.45
C HIS A 63 -3.43 4.43 -1.46
N MET A 64 -4.42 3.72 -2.01
CA MET A 64 -5.41 4.34 -2.91
C MET A 64 -6.40 5.23 -2.14
N GLY A 65 -6.62 5.01 -0.84
CA GLY A 65 -7.36 5.94 0.03
C GLY A 65 -6.72 7.32 0.08
N LEU A 66 -5.38 7.41 0.15
CA LEU A 66 -4.65 8.68 0.04
C LEU A 66 -4.86 9.34 -1.33
N VAL A 67 -4.84 8.57 -2.41
CA VAL A 67 -5.10 9.07 -3.78
C VAL A 67 -6.52 9.65 -3.89
N ILE A 68 -7.53 8.97 -3.34
CA ILE A 68 -8.91 9.48 -3.33
C ILE A 68 -8.98 10.79 -2.55
N ALA A 69 -8.41 10.85 -1.35
CA ALA A 69 -8.42 12.08 -0.55
C ALA A 69 -7.73 13.25 -1.28
N ALA A 70 -6.57 12.99 -1.91
CA ALA A 70 -5.83 13.98 -2.69
C ALA A 70 -6.62 14.50 -3.90
N THR A 71 -7.21 13.60 -4.68
CA THR A 71 -7.96 13.97 -5.90
C THR A 71 -9.25 14.73 -5.58
N LEU A 72 -9.84 14.55 -4.40
CA LEU A 72 -11.00 15.30 -3.94
C LEU A 72 -10.67 16.75 -3.52
N ILE A 73 -9.45 17.03 -3.04
CA ILE A 73 -9.01 18.41 -2.67
C ILE A 73 -8.69 19.25 -3.92
N GLN A 74 -8.27 18.61 -5.02
CA GLN A 74 -8.02 19.25 -6.32
C GLN A 74 -6.95 20.36 -6.32
N THR A 75 -6.00 20.36 -5.38
CA THR A 75 -4.84 21.25 -5.46
C THR A 75 -3.79 20.69 -6.43
N THR A 76 -2.96 21.57 -7.00
CA THR A 76 -1.90 21.16 -7.93
C THR A 76 -0.92 20.18 -7.30
N TRP A 77 -0.56 20.41 -6.02
CA TRP A 77 0.28 19.52 -5.23
C TRP A 77 -0.39 18.17 -4.92
N ALA A 78 -1.69 18.16 -4.63
CA ALA A 78 -2.41 16.92 -4.37
C ALA A 78 -2.50 16.06 -5.64
N ILE A 79 -2.78 16.66 -6.80
CA ILE A 79 -2.91 15.93 -8.06
C ILE A 79 -1.55 15.40 -8.53
N SER A 80 -0.47 16.18 -8.40
CA SER A 80 0.88 15.70 -8.73
C SER A 80 1.32 14.58 -7.78
N GLY A 81 1.06 14.71 -6.48
CA GLY A 81 1.31 13.64 -5.52
C GLY A 81 0.51 12.37 -5.78
N ALA A 82 -0.77 12.51 -6.12
CA ALA A 82 -1.66 11.41 -6.47
C ALA A 82 -1.15 10.63 -7.69
N THR A 83 -0.70 11.32 -8.75
CA THR A 83 -0.17 10.63 -9.95
C THR A 83 1.14 9.92 -9.67
N ILE A 84 2.06 10.57 -8.95
CA ILE A 84 3.33 9.97 -8.51
C ILE A 84 3.07 8.72 -7.67
N LEU A 85 2.18 8.80 -6.67
CA LEU A 85 1.83 7.67 -5.81
C LEU A 85 1.13 6.55 -6.59
N MET A 86 0.23 6.86 -7.53
CA MET A 86 -0.43 5.86 -8.36
C MET A 86 0.56 5.04 -9.18
N ILE A 87 1.57 5.68 -9.79
CA ILE A 87 2.61 5.00 -10.56
C ILE A 87 3.48 4.16 -9.63
N ALA A 88 4.00 4.78 -8.57
CA ALA A 88 4.96 4.15 -7.69
C ALA A 88 4.34 2.97 -6.90
N HIS A 89 3.12 3.14 -6.39
CA HIS A 89 2.37 2.05 -5.77
C HIS A 89 1.95 0.98 -6.80
N GLY A 90 1.72 1.34 -8.06
CA GLY A 90 1.50 0.38 -9.15
C GLY A 90 2.67 -0.59 -9.29
N LEU A 91 3.90 -0.07 -9.25
CA LEU A 91 5.12 -0.87 -9.28
C LEU A 91 5.29 -1.70 -7.99
N SER A 92 5.23 -1.07 -6.81
CA SER A 92 5.47 -1.78 -5.54
C SER A 92 4.44 -2.89 -5.28
N SER A 93 3.16 -2.65 -5.52
CA SER A 93 2.12 -3.66 -5.35
C SER A 93 2.26 -4.82 -6.34
N SER A 94 2.60 -4.53 -7.61
CA SER A 94 2.83 -5.58 -8.61
C SER A 94 4.00 -6.50 -8.24
N MET A 95 5.09 -5.92 -7.73
CA MET A 95 6.25 -6.64 -7.23
C MET A 95 5.88 -7.52 -6.04
N LEU A 96 5.14 -6.99 -5.05
CA LEU A 96 4.68 -7.77 -3.90
C LEU A 96 3.76 -8.93 -4.30
N PHE A 97 2.84 -8.72 -5.26
CA PHE A 97 2.00 -9.80 -5.76
C PHE A 97 2.80 -10.87 -6.52
N CYS A 98 3.87 -10.48 -7.23
CA CYS A 98 4.79 -11.43 -7.88
C CYS A 98 5.54 -12.26 -6.83
N LEU A 99 6.11 -11.61 -5.81
CA LEU A 99 6.80 -12.28 -4.70
C LEU A 99 5.86 -13.19 -3.89
N ALA A 100 4.63 -12.77 -3.67
CA ALA A 100 3.59 -13.60 -3.10
C ALA A 100 3.34 -14.87 -3.92
N ASN A 101 3.41 -14.76 -5.23
CA ASN A 101 3.17 -15.87 -6.14
C ASN A 101 4.33 -16.86 -6.15
N THR A 102 5.58 -16.40 -6.09
CA THR A 102 6.74 -17.32 -6.01
C THR A 102 6.75 -18.13 -4.71
N ASN A 103 6.25 -17.56 -3.61
CA ASN A 103 6.01 -18.32 -2.37
C ASN A 103 4.85 -19.31 -2.52
N TYR A 104 3.77 -18.91 -3.20
CA TYR A 104 2.61 -19.77 -3.44
C TYR A 104 2.95 -20.97 -4.32
N GLU A 105 3.71 -20.78 -5.41
CA GLU A 105 4.12 -21.87 -6.32
C GLU A 105 4.96 -22.94 -5.61
N ARG A 106 5.68 -22.57 -4.55
CA ARG A 106 6.49 -23.52 -3.75
C ARG A 106 5.71 -24.16 -2.60
N THR A 107 4.85 -23.41 -1.92
CA THR A 107 4.12 -23.91 -0.73
C THR A 107 2.74 -24.47 -1.06
N ASN A 108 2.19 -24.15 -2.24
CA ASN A 108 0.78 -24.34 -2.59
C ASN A 108 -0.21 -23.76 -1.56
N SER A 109 0.24 -22.78 -0.76
CA SER A 109 -0.55 -22.17 0.30
C SER A 109 -0.43 -20.65 0.27
N ARG A 110 -1.51 -19.94 0.61
CA ARG A 110 -1.51 -18.45 0.70
C ARG A 110 -1.30 -17.94 2.12
N THR A 111 -1.23 -18.86 3.08
CA THR A 111 -1.14 -18.59 4.51
C THR A 111 0.25 -18.11 4.89
N LEU A 112 0.32 -16.91 5.43
CA LEU A 112 1.56 -16.19 5.75
C LEU A 112 2.44 -16.93 6.78
N ILE A 113 1.82 -17.68 7.70
CA ILE A 113 2.54 -18.48 8.73
C ILE A 113 3.28 -19.67 8.12
N ILE A 114 2.80 -20.23 7.01
CA ILE A 114 3.44 -21.37 6.34
C ILE A 114 4.67 -20.92 5.55
N THR A 115 4.67 -19.68 5.06
CA THR A 115 5.77 -19.09 4.27
C THR A 115 6.91 -18.51 5.12
N ARG A 116 7.17 -19.07 6.30
CA ARG A 116 8.18 -18.56 7.26
C ARG A 116 9.61 -18.95 6.88
N ASN A 117 10.56 -18.12 7.31
CA ASN A 117 12.00 -18.36 7.22
C ASN A 117 12.53 -18.67 5.81
N MET A 118 11.98 -18.01 4.78
CA MET A 118 12.43 -18.21 3.39
C MET A 118 13.87 -17.70 3.14
N GLN A 119 14.46 -16.97 4.09
CA GLN A 119 15.81 -16.44 3.94
C GLN A 119 16.91 -17.49 3.84
N LEU A 120 16.78 -18.58 4.58
CA LEU A 120 17.76 -19.65 4.52
C LEU A 120 17.77 -20.36 3.16
N MET A 121 16.61 -20.44 2.51
CA MET A 121 16.44 -21.14 1.24
C MET A 121 16.74 -20.25 0.03
N LEU A 122 16.33 -18.98 0.08
CA LEU A 122 16.36 -18.08 -1.08
C LEU A 122 16.84 -16.68 -0.71
N PRO A 123 18.14 -16.50 -0.38
CA PRO A 123 18.68 -15.22 0.06
C PRO A 123 18.55 -14.10 -0.98
N LEU A 124 18.61 -14.42 -2.28
CA LEU A 124 18.38 -13.41 -3.32
C LEU A 124 16.90 -12.98 -3.37
N MET A 125 15.97 -13.90 -3.12
CA MET A 125 14.55 -13.57 -3.06
C MET A 125 14.26 -12.66 -1.86
N THR A 126 14.98 -12.81 -0.76
CA THR A 126 14.77 -11.98 0.42
C THR A 126 15.22 -10.54 0.21
N LEU A 127 16.26 -10.32 -0.60
CA LEU A 127 16.64 -8.97 -1.05
C LEU A 127 15.50 -8.31 -1.83
N TRP A 128 14.81 -9.07 -2.69
CA TRP A 128 13.63 -8.56 -3.40
C TRP A 128 12.45 -8.30 -2.45
N TRP A 129 12.22 -9.16 -1.46
CA TRP A 129 11.24 -8.90 -0.39
C TRP A 129 11.57 -7.66 0.42
N LEU A 130 12.85 -7.42 0.72
CA LEU A 130 13.29 -6.24 1.45
C LEU A 130 13.10 -4.97 0.61
N THR A 131 13.52 -4.96 -0.64
CA THR A 131 13.33 -3.80 -1.53
C THR A 131 11.84 -3.51 -1.77
N ALA A 132 11.02 -4.55 -1.95
CA ALA A 132 9.56 -4.40 -2.04
C ALA A 132 8.94 -3.85 -0.75
N SER A 133 9.38 -4.30 0.43
CA SER A 133 8.86 -3.80 1.72
C SER A 133 9.29 -2.36 1.99
N LEU A 134 10.55 -2.00 1.70
CA LEU A 134 11.09 -0.64 1.84
C LEU A 134 10.36 0.35 0.92
N THR A 135 10.10 -0.04 -0.32
CA THR A 135 9.28 0.78 -1.22
C THR A 135 7.84 0.89 -0.72
N ASN A 136 7.23 -0.20 -0.23
CA ASN A 136 5.85 -0.18 0.24
C ASN A 136 5.63 0.66 1.51
N MET A 137 6.62 0.77 2.40
CA MET A 137 6.57 1.67 3.56
C MET A 137 7.00 3.11 3.26
N ALA A 138 7.23 3.45 1.99
CA ALA A 138 7.66 4.77 1.55
C ALA A 138 8.97 5.24 2.22
N LEU A 139 10.01 4.40 2.24
CA LEU A 139 11.33 4.80 2.76
C LEU A 139 11.98 5.88 1.86
N PRO A 140 12.66 6.92 2.41
CA PRO A 140 13.50 7.80 1.58
C PRO A 140 14.65 7.01 0.93
N PRO A 141 15.02 7.22 -0.35
CA PRO A 141 14.58 8.24 -1.32
C PRO A 141 13.53 7.74 -2.35
N THR A 142 12.59 6.87 -1.97
CA THR A 142 11.67 6.24 -2.93
C THR A 142 10.60 7.20 -3.48
N ILE A 143 10.10 6.88 -4.69
CA ILE A 143 9.01 7.64 -5.34
C ILE A 143 7.70 7.53 -4.55
N ASN A 144 7.48 6.42 -3.83
CA ASN A 144 6.33 6.26 -2.92
C ASN A 144 6.32 7.37 -1.85
N LEU A 145 7.48 7.67 -1.24
CA LEU A 145 7.58 8.77 -0.28
C LEU A 145 7.28 10.11 -0.94
N MET A 146 7.79 10.37 -2.14
CA MET A 146 7.54 11.66 -2.82
C MET A 146 6.04 11.88 -3.08
N GLY A 147 5.33 10.83 -3.48
CA GLY A 147 3.88 10.85 -3.65
C GLY A 147 3.14 11.01 -2.32
N GLU A 148 3.48 10.23 -1.30
CA GLU A 148 2.82 10.32 0.01
C GLU A 148 3.05 11.67 0.69
N LEU A 149 4.28 12.18 0.68
CA LEU A 149 4.61 13.46 1.31
C LEU A 149 3.85 14.62 0.65
N SER A 150 3.78 14.67 -0.68
CA SER A 150 3.04 15.71 -1.40
C SER A 150 1.52 15.66 -1.16
N ILE A 151 0.97 14.45 -0.99
CA ILE A 151 -0.43 14.28 -0.56
C ILE A 151 -0.59 14.76 0.88
N ILE A 152 0.28 14.36 1.80
CA ILE A 152 0.19 14.75 3.22
C ILE A 152 0.28 16.26 3.39
N THR A 153 1.18 16.94 2.68
CA THR A 153 1.32 18.41 2.75
C THR A 153 0.10 19.13 2.19
N SER A 154 -0.47 18.65 1.08
CA SER A 154 -1.69 19.22 0.51
C SER A 154 -2.93 18.98 1.38
N MET A 155 -3.05 17.80 2.00
CA MET A 155 -4.10 17.50 2.98
C MET A 155 -3.97 18.39 4.23
N PHE A 156 -2.75 18.58 4.74
CA PHE A 156 -2.49 19.45 5.88
C PHE A 156 -2.90 20.90 5.61
N ASN A 157 -2.59 21.40 4.41
CA ASN A 157 -3.03 22.74 3.99
C ASN A 157 -4.56 22.85 3.86
N TRP A 158 -5.27 21.75 3.57
CA TRP A 158 -6.73 21.74 3.54
C TRP A 158 -7.35 21.71 4.95
N SER A 159 -6.80 20.91 5.87
CA SER A 159 -7.14 20.99 7.29
C SER A 159 -6.01 20.46 8.17
N ASN A 160 -5.65 21.20 9.22
CA ASN A 160 -4.53 20.80 10.07
C ASN A 160 -4.76 19.45 10.77
N ILE A 161 -6.01 19.06 11.04
CA ILE A 161 -6.36 17.80 11.72
C ILE A 161 -5.95 16.58 10.89
N THR A 162 -5.91 16.67 9.55
CA THR A 162 -5.61 15.49 8.72
C THR A 162 -4.19 14.96 8.93
N ILE A 163 -3.26 15.76 9.46
CA ILE A 163 -1.88 15.31 9.73
C ILE A 163 -1.84 14.18 10.75
N THR A 164 -2.76 14.17 11.72
CA THR A 164 -2.81 13.11 12.74
C THR A 164 -3.25 11.80 12.11
N ILE A 165 -4.27 11.86 11.24
CA ILE A 165 -4.82 10.70 10.53
C ILE A 165 -3.80 10.15 9.54
N THR A 166 -3.23 11.00 8.68
CA THR A 166 -2.26 10.56 7.67
C THR A 166 -0.94 10.13 8.29
N GLY A 167 -0.48 10.80 9.35
CA GLY A 167 0.68 10.39 10.14
C GLY A 167 0.51 9.02 10.80
N LEU A 168 -0.66 8.76 11.40
CA LEU A 168 -1.02 7.43 11.89
C LEU A 168 -1.05 6.39 10.76
N GLY A 169 -1.56 6.76 9.59
CA GLY A 169 -1.55 5.91 8.39
C GLY A 169 -0.14 5.48 7.96
N VAL A 170 0.84 6.40 7.98
CA VAL A 170 2.25 6.11 7.66
C VAL A 170 2.88 5.19 8.71
N ILE A 171 2.59 5.41 10.00
CA ILE A 171 3.08 4.52 11.07
C ILE A 171 2.50 3.11 10.86
N LEU A 172 1.19 3.01 10.62
CA LEU A 172 0.54 1.72 10.38
C LEU A 172 1.08 1.04 9.12
N SER A 173 1.36 1.79 8.05
CA SER A 173 1.98 1.25 6.83
C SER A 173 3.36 0.66 7.07
N ALA A 174 4.21 1.36 7.83
CA ALA A 174 5.50 0.81 8.26
C ALA A 174 5.34 -0.47 9.11
N THR A 175 4.37 -0.48 10.05
CA THR A 175 4.19 -1.65 10.92
C THR A 175 3.72 -2.89 10.17
N TYR A 176 2.70 -2.81 9.31
CA TYR A 176 2.22 -4.02 8.60
C TYR A 176 3.21 -4.50 7.52
N THR A 177 4.01 -3.61 6.93
CA THR A 177 5.03 -3.99 5.95
C THR A 177 6.20 -4.69 6.59
N LEU A 178 6.69 -4.19 7.73
CA LEU A 178 7.69 -4.87 8.54
C LEU A 178 7.16 -6.18 9.12
N TYR A 179 5.90 -6.24 9.54
CA TYR A 179 5.24 -7.48 9.94
C TYR A 179 5.23 -8.51 8.80
N MET A 180 4.83 -8.12 7.59
CA MET A 180 4.83 -8.99 6.42
C MET A 180 6.24 -9.46 6.04
N PHE A 181 7.25 -8.58 6.07
CA PHE A 181 8.64 -8.97 5.80
C PHE A 181 9.18 -9.92 6.88
N SER A 182 9.03 -9.56 8.14
CA SER A 182 9.53 -10.35 9.27
C SER A 182 8.88 -11.71 9.39
N THR A 183 7.61 -11.86 9.02
CA THR A 183 6.93 -13.16 9.10
C THR A 183 7.20 -14.08 7.91
N THR A 184 7.55 -13.52 6.76
CA THR A 184 7.83 -14.32 5.55
C THR A 184 9.31 -14.67 5.42
N GLN A 185 10.18 -13.70 5.70
CA GLN A 185 11.62 -13.86 5.52
C GLN A 185 12.32 -14.26 6.81
N LEU A 186 11.88 -13.74 7.95
CA LEU A 186 12.50 -13.95 9.25
C LEU A 186 11.65 -14.91 10.11
N GLY A 187 12.29 -15.53 11.11
CA GLY A 187 11.62 -16.24 12.20
C GLY A 187 11.04 -17.63 11.89
N GLY A 188 11.03 -18.48 12.91
CA GLY A 188 10.46 -19.83 12.90
C GLY A 188 11.33 -20.90 12.25
N SER A 189 10.96 -22.17 12.44
CA SER A 189 11.50 -23.29 11.67
C SER A 189 10.94 -23.26 10.25
N LEU A 190 11.72 -23.76 9.28
CA LEU A 190 11.25 -23.98 7.91
C LEU A 190 9.95 -24.81 7.90
N PRO A 191 9.03 -24.56 6.96
CA PRO A 191 7.83 -25.37 6.82
C PRO A 191 8.21 -26.85 6.60
N PRO A 192 7.51 -27.81 7.23
CA PRO A 192 7.89 -29.22 7.22
C PRO A 192 7.95 -29.81 5.81
N ASN A 193 7.13 -29.30 4.89
CA ASN A 193 7.07 -29.75 3.49
C ASN A 193 8.27 -29.30 2.63
N MET A 194 9.16 -28.43 3.13
CA MET A 194 10.35 -27.97 2.39
C MET A 194 11.67 -28.55 2.92
N LEU A 195 11.66 -29.26 4.05
CA LEU A 195 12.86 -29.91 4.59
C LEU A 195 13.33 -31.12 3.76
N THR A 196 12.59 -31.48 2.71
CA THR A 196 12.82 -32.68 1.88
C THR A 196 13.38 -32.38 0.49
N ILE A 197 13.74 -31.14 0.18
CA ILE A 197 14.39 -30.80 -1.10
C ILE A 197 15.90 -30.74 -0.83
N PRO A 198 16.70 -31.71 -1.34
CA PRO A 198 18.15 -31.71 -1.18
C PRO A 198 18.82 -30.55 -1.90
#